data_AF-A0A7C4ILM4-F1
#
_entry.id   AF-A0A7C4ILM4-F1
#
_cell.length_a   1.000
_cell.length_b   1.000
_cell.length_c   1.000
_cell.angle_alpha   90.00
_cell.angle_beta   90.00
_cell.angle_gamma   90.00
#
_symmetry.space_group_name_H-M   'P 1'
#
loop_
_entity.id
_entity.type
_entity.pdbx_description
1 polymer ?
#
loop_
_entity_poly.entity_id
_entity_poly.type
_entity_poly.pdbx_seq_one_letter_code
_entity_poly.pdbx_strand_id
1 'polypeptide(L)'
;MADGSPISRDRYEALFSSRCWWYTPLDGPWERIEPLVHADAELHAIIAQEEAIAAVPRWAQEIVLRCIKLVPPCGHHMFPLPQLQVLEAIGNRAPPAFFAGCYTVDPRRKAHLQDICFCLDAWLAGADPADAARELEWRSPRKIDWTKVCAELWRVLGTHTEWRDLVVERLVMTLRADVKQGSWAGDRGDRHGPDQFVGAIQVRQPSSSASPSVARYDTGRSPRFMRVLARLDAVWPRTLPSHRRIFEEWWPCAPKSLRFIERMLWVIGRGELASGTSDWRAYLAEEVPGFLQCEDTYPDQHSAALWWPAFCAVLDAWWRGENAAASPAAQGILSRLGEPDDTKRWLVRLYRHKLRLLESNGEQFTRLVRADGTGRRGHGRIDND
;
A
#
# COMPACT_ATOMS: atom_id res chain seq x y z
N MET A 1 -41.82 5.88 -2.33
CA MET A 1 -41.46 5.07 -3.51
C MET A 1 -40.61 5.94 -4.40
N ALA A 2 -39.41 5.50 -4.76
CA ALA A 2 -38.56 6.25 -5.68
C ALA A 2 -39.29 6.35 -7.02
N ASP A 3 -39.60 7.57 -7.41
CA ASP A 3 -39.99 7.92 -8.77
C ASP A 3 -38.92 7.31 -9.71
N GLY A 4 -39.34 6.43 -10.61
CA GLY A 4 -38.47 5.71 -11.56
C GLY A 4 -37.76 6.61 -12.57
N SER A 5 -37.74 7.93 -12.35
CA SER A 5 -36.94 8.88 -13.10
C SER A 5 -35.45 8.53 -13.05
N PRO A 6 -34.74 8.65 -14.18
CA PRO A 6 -33.30 8.49 -14.23
C PRO A 6 -32.61 9.38 -13.20
N ILE A 7 -31.60 8.84 -12.51
CA ILE A 7 -30.73 9.63 -11.62
C ILE A 7 -29.97 10.65 -12.46
N SER A 8 -30.27 11.94 -12.30
CA SER A 8 -29.52 13.01 -12.94
C SER A 8 -28.13 13.18 -12.32
N ARG A 9 -27.22 13.81 -13.06
CA ARG A 9 -25.91 14.21 -12.55
C ARG A 9 -26.00 15.01 -11.25
N ASP A 10 -26.80 16.06 -11.21
CA ASP A 10 -26.94 16.94 -10.04
C ASP A 10 -27.47 16.18 -8.82
N ARG A 11 -28.44 15.28 -9.05
CA ARG A 11 -28.97 14.41 -7.99
C ARG A 11 -27.89 13.46 -7.48
N TYR A 12 -27.11 12.85 -8.36
CA TYR A 12 -26.03 11.94 -7.99
C TYR A 12 -24.92 12.65 -7.20
N GLU A 13 -24.43 13.79 -7.71
CA GLU A 13 -23.35 14.56 -7.09
C GLU A 13 -23.75 15.15 -5.73
N ALA A 14 -25.05 15.38 -5.49
CA ALA A 14 -25.56 15.83 -4.19
C ALA A 14 -25.48 14.75 -3.09
N LEU A 15 -25.44 13.46 -3.47
CA LEU A 15 -25.41 12.34 -2.52
C LEU A 15 -24.01 12.15 -1.93
N PHE A 16 -23.93 11.72 -0.67
CA PHE A 16 -22.68 11.32 -0.03
C PHE A 16 -22.15 10.01 -0.57
N SER A 17 -23.02 9.06 -0.96
CA SER A 17 -22.59 7.80 -1.57
C SER A 17 -21.73 8.00 -2.82
N SER A 18 -22.00 9.03 -3.64
CA SER A 18 -21.19 9.38 -4.83
C SER A 18 -19.71 9.62 -4.51
N ARG A 19 -19.38 10.02 -3.28
CA ARG A 19 -18.01 10.37 -2.84
C ARG A 19 -17.16 9.14 -2.50
N CYS A 20 -17.73 7.95 -2.46
CA CYS A 20 -17.07 6.75 -1.94
C CYS A 20 -16.29 5.95 -3.00
N TRP A 21 -16.54 6.20 -4.28
CA TRP A 21 -16.21 5.26 -5.36
C TRP A 21 -14.77 5.27 -5.86
N TRP A 22 -13.86 5.96 -5.18
CA TRP A 22 -12.46 6.04 -5.61
C TRP A 22 -11.86 4.66 -5.92
N TYR A 23 -11.21 4.55 -7.09
CA TYR A 23 -10.65 3.34 -7.70
C TYR A 23 -11.64 2.23 -8.13
N THR A 24 -12.92 2.54 -8.35
CA THR A 24 -13.89 1.61 -8.96
C THR A 24 -14.31 2.11 -10.35
N PRO A 25 -15.10 1.35 -11.13
CA PRO A 25 -15.65 1.86 -12.40
C PRO A 25 -16.53 3.10 -12.26
N LEU A 26 -17.03 3.37 -11.06
CA LEU A 26 -17.81 4.56 -10.72
C LEU A 26 -16.91 5.76 -10.36
N ASP A 27 -15.58 5.62 -10.50
CA ASP A 27 -14.60 6.68 -10.33
C ASP A 27 -14.27 7.34 -11.67
N GLY A 28 -14.91 8.48 -11.96
CA GLY A 28 -14.66 9.18 -13.21
C GLY A 28 -15.62 10.32 -13.53
N PRO A 29 -15.44 10.94 -14.71
CA PRO A 29 -16.38 11.95 -15.20
C PRO A 29 -17.77 11.34 -15.43
N TRP A 30 -18.83 12.15 -15.24
CA TRP A 30 -20.23 11.73 -15.31
C TRP A 30 -20.52 10.93 -16.59
N GLU A 31 -20.06 11.42 -17.73
CA GLU A 31 -20.31 10.83 -19.05
C GLU A 31 -19.81 9.39 -19.17
N ARG A 32 -18.77 9.03 -18.39
CA ARG A 32 -18.24 7.67 -18.32
C ARG A 32 -19.03 6.78 -17.36
N ILE A 33 -19.47 7.35 -16.23
CA ILE A 33 -20.09 6.57 -15.15
C ILE A 33 -21.61 6.49 -15.27
N GLU A 34 -22.27 7.41 -15.97
CA GLU A 34 -23.73 7.49 -16.11
C GLU A 34 -24.37 6.17 -16.58
N PRO A 35 -23.87 5.49 -17.64
CA PRO A 35 -24.43 4.19 -18.03
C PRO A 35 -24.30 3.14 -16.94
N LEU A 36 -23.21 3.17 -16.17
CA LEU A 36 -22.96 2.24 -15.07
C LEU A 36 -23.87 2.54 -13.88
N VAL A 37 -24.06 3.83 -13.55
CA VAL A 37 -24.95 4.28 -12.50
C VAL A 37 -26.37 3.79 -12.76
N HIS A 38 -26.86 3.94 -13.98
CA HIS A 38 -28.21 3.52 -14.37
C HIS A 38 -28.39 1.99 -14.45
N ALA A 39 -27.33 1.26 -14.79
CA ALA A 39 -27.37 -0.20 -14.86
C ALA A 39 -27.25 -0.88 -13.48
N ASP A 40 -26.75 -0.18 -12.46
CA ASP A 40 -26.42 -0.74 -11.16
C ASP A 40 -27.60 -0.68 -10.18
N ALA A 41 -28.38 -1.76 -10.15
CA ALA A 41 -29.53 -1.90 -9.25
C ALA A 41 -29.17 -1.80 -7.75
N GLU A 42 -27.96 -2.23 -7.36
CA GLU A 42 -27.53 -2.14 -5.97
C GLU A 42 -27.19 -0.69 -5.59
N LEU A 43 -26.56 0.05 -6.51
CA LEU A 43 -26.33 1.49 -6.34
C LEU A 43 -27.66 2.25 -6.21
N HIS A 44 -28.66 1.97 -7.04
CA HIS A 44 -29.98 2.58 -6.92
C HIS A 44 -30.60 2.34 -5.53
N ALA A 45 -30.46 1.13 -5.00
CA ALA A 45 -30.98 0.80 -3.69
C ALA A 45 -30.19 1.44 -2.53
N ILE A 46 -28.87 1.65 -2.70
CA ILE A 46 -28.04 2.44 -1.77
C ILE A 46 -28.51 3.90 -1.76
N ILE A 47 -28.79 4.48 -2.93
CA ILE A 47 -29.26 5.85 -3.07
C ILE A 47 -30.62 6.03 -2.41
N ALA A 48 -31.56 5.13 -2.69
CA ALA A 48 -32.88 5.16 -2.05
C ALA A 48 -32.79 5.04 -0.52
N GLN A 49 -31.83 4.26 -0.02
CA GLN A 49 -31.58 4.14 1.42
C GLN A 49 -30.95 5.42 2.00
N GLU A 50 -30.05 6.08 1.27
CA GLU A 50 -29.49 7.36 1.68
C GLU A 50 -30.57 8.44 1.76
N GLU A 51 -31.43 8.53 0.75
CA GLU A 51 -32.53 9.50 0.69
C GLU A 51 -33.58 9.28 1.81
N ALA A 52 -33.72 8.05 2.30
CA ALA A 52 -34.56 7.74 3.45
C ALA A 52 -33.95 8.25 4.78
N ILE A 53 -32.64 8.49 4.82
CA ILE A 53 -31.95 9.10 5.97
C ILE A 53 -32.12 10.62 5.87
N ALA A 54 -33.06 11.17 6.63
CA ALA A 54 -33.45 12.59 6.57
C ALA A 54 -32.27 13.58 6.51
N ALA A 55 -31.19 13.31 7.26
CA ALA A 55 -29.91 13.95 7.09
C ALA A 55 -28.79 12.97 7.45
N VAL A 56 -27.89 12.67 6.50
CA VAL A 56 -26.73 11.81 6.76
C VAL A 56 -25.90 12.40 7.90
N PRO A 57 -25.75 11.71 9.05
CA PRO A 57 -25.03 12.26 10.20
C PRO A 57 -23.56 12.56 9.88
N ARG A 58 -23.00 13.61 10.48
CA ARG A 58 -21.61 14.02 10.27
C ARG A 58 -20.60 12.88 10.45
N TRP A 59 -20.77 12.05 11.49
CA TRP A 59 -19.87 10.92 11.74
C TRP A 59 -19.87 9.92 10.58
N ALA A 60 -21.03 9.68 9.95
CA ALA A 60 -21.16 8.78 8.82
C ALA A 60 -20.51 9.36 7.56
N GLN A 61 -20.68 10.67 7.33
CA GLN A 61 -19.98 11.39 6.26
C GLN A 61 -18.45 11.26 6.42
N GLU A 62 -17.94 11.42 7.64
CA GLU A 62 -16.51 11.28 7.93
C GLU A 62 -16.02 9.85 7.69
N ILE A 63 -16.80 8.81 8.01
CA ILE A 63 -16.45 7.41 7.71
C ILE A 63 -16.42 7.15 6.20
N VAL A 64 -17.39 7.68 5.44
CA VAL A 64 -17.38 7.57 3.98
C VAL A 64 -16.09 8.14 3.41
N LEU A 65 -15.72 9.36 3.83
CA LEU A 65 -14.59 10.08 3.26
C LEU A 65 -13.22 9.58 3.75
N ARG A 66 -13.13 9.17 5.02
CA ARG A 66 -11.86 8.83 5.69
C ARG A 66 -11.57 7.33 5.76
N CYS A 67 -12.58 6.48 5.58
CA CYS A 67 -12.42 5.03 5.65
C CYS A 67 -12.84 4.38 4.33
N ILE A 68 -14.14 4.41 3.99
CA ILE A 68 -14.69 3.65 2.84
C ILE A 68 -14.06 4.12 1.51
N LYS A 69 -14.01 5.43 1.28
CA LYS A 69 -13.37 6.02 0.09
C LYS A 69 -11.92 5.55 -0.07
N LEU A 70 -11.20 5.37 1.03
CA LEU A 70 -9.76 5.10 1.03
C LEU A 70 -9.41 3.61 1.12
N VAL A 71 -10.41 2.72 1.03
CA VAL A 71 -10.17 1.27 1.00
C VAL A 71 -9.22 0.94 -0.16
N PRO A 72 -8.11 0.22 0.11
CA PRO A 72 -7.08 -0.11 -0.87
C PRO A 72 -7.59 -0.78 -2.17
N PRO A 73 -7.23 -0.28 -3.36
CA PRO A 73 -7.64 -0.92 -4.62
C PRO A 73 -6.77 -2.11 -5.04
N CYS A 74 -5.49 -2.14 -4.66
CA CYS A 74 -4.48 -2.98 -5.29
C CYS A 74 -4.40 -4.44 -4.76
N GLY A 75 -5.54 -5.13 -4.60
CA GLY A 75 -5.62 -6.46 -3.98
C GLY A 75 -5.42 -6.47 -2.46
N HIS A 76 -4.96 -5.36 -1.88
CA HIS A 76 -4.87 -5.13 -0.43
C HIS A 76 -6.23 -4.94 0.24
N HIS A 77 -7.34 -4.87 -0.52
CA HIS A 77 -8.68 -4.95 0.07
C HIS A 77 -8.97 -6.29 0.75
N MET A 78 -8.15 -7.33 0.53
CA MET A 78 -8.26 -8.59 1.25
C MET A 78 -7.48 -8.61 2.59
N PHE A 79 -6.83 -7.50 2.96
CA PHE A 79 -6.07 -7.44 4.20
C PHE A 79 -7.02 -7.22 5.37
N PRO A 80 -6.98 -8.00 6.45
CA PRO A 80 -8.02 -7.86 7.48
C PRO A 80 -8.03 -6.49 8.17
N LEU A 81 -6.88 -5.84 8.37
CA LEU A 81 -6.80 -4.66 9.23
C LEU A 81 -7.60 -3.44 8.73
N PRO A 82 -7.41 -2.92 7.49
CA PRO A 82 -8.21 -1.78 7.01
C PRO A 82 -9.71 -2.09 7.03
N GLN A 83 -10.08 -3.33 6.71
CA GLN A 83 -11.45 -3.82 6.62
C GLN A 83 -12.10 -3.80 8.00
N LEU A 84 -11.43 -4.35 9.00
CA LEU A 84 -11.88 -4.36 10.38
C LEU A 84 -11.97 -2.94 10.96
N GLN A 85 -11.08 -2.02 10.58
CA GLN A 85 -11.17 -0.62 10.99
C GLN A 85 -12.38 0.11 10.41
N VAL A 86 -12.82 -0.22 9.18
CA VAL A 86 -14.08 0.31 8.64
C VAL A 86 -15.24 -0.15 9.53
N LEU A 87 -15.29 -1.44 9.90
CA LEU A 87 -16.36 -1.98 10.73
C LEU A 87 -16.37 -1.39 12.14
N GLU A 88 -15.20 -1.28 12.77
CA GLU A 88 -15.04 -0.62 14.08
C GLU A 88 -15.48 0.84 14.01
N ALA A 89 -15.15 1.56 12.93
CA ALA A 89 -15.57 2.94 12.75
C ALA A 89 -17.09 3.07 12.64
N ILE A 90 -17.73 2.18 11.86
CA ILE A 90 -19.19 2.12 11.72
C ILE A 90 -19.84 1.81 13.06
N GLY A 91 -19.35 0.80 13.79
CA GLY A 91 -19.93 0.40 15.07
C GLY A 91 -19.79 1.45 16.16
N ASN A 92 -18.62 2.07 16.26
CA ASN A 92 -18.33 3.16 17.20
C ASN A 92 -18.89 4.51 16.77
N ARG A 93 -19.45 4.61 15.56
CA ARG A 93 -19.92 5.87 14.95
C ARG A 93 -18.86 6.97 14.98
N ALA A 94 -17.61 6.60 14.73
CA ALA A 94 -16.48 7.52 14.73
C ALA A 94 -15.36 7.00 13.81
N PRO A 95 -14.80 7.83 12.92
CA PRO A 95 -13.62 7.44 12.15
C PRO A 95 -12.43 7.20 13.10
N PRO A 96 -11.52 6.27 12.77
CA PRO A 96 -10.32 6.09 13.57
C PRO A 96 -9.45 7.34 13.48
N ALA A 97 -8.64 7.59 14.52
CA ALA A 97 -7.61 8.62 14.47
C ALA A 97 -6.65 8.40 13.28
N PHE A 98 -6.47 7.13 12.90
CA PHE A 98 -5.64 6.70 11.79
C PHE A 98 -6.28 5.52 11.05
N PHE A 99 -6.49 5.66 9.73
CA PHE A 99 -6.97 4.58 8.88
C PHE A 99 -5.79 3.86 8.22
N ALA A 100 -5.71 2.56 8.45
CA ALA A 100 -4.69 1.71 7.85
C ALA A 100 -4.99 1.55 6.36
N GLY A 101 -3.99 1.80 5.51
CA GLY A 101 -4.09 1.63 4.06
C GLY A 101 -2.90 0.86 3.50
N CYS A 102 -2.69 0.94 2.17
CA CYS A 102 -1.55 0.31 1.48
C CYS A 102 -0.17 0.71 2.02
N TYR A 103 -0.10 1.83 2.76
CA TYR A 103 1.13 2.44 3.27
C TYR A 103 1.31 2.22 4.77
N THR A 104 0.40 1.47 5.41
CA THR A 104 0.49 1.19 6.84
C THR A 104 1.38 -0.01 7.05
N VAL A 105 2.62 0.29 7.41
CA VAL A 105 3.67 -0.70 7.57
C VAL A 105 3.91 -0.93 9.07
N ASP A 106 4.21 -2.16 9.47
CA ASP A 106 4.54 -2.54 10.84
C ASP A 106 5.87 -1.89 11.33
N PRO A 107 5.97 -1.39 12.57
CA PRO A 107 7.20 -0.77 13.10
C PRO A 107 8.47 -1.63 12.97
N ARG A 108 8.37 -2.96 13.05
CA ARG A 108 9.52 -3.87 12.89
C ARG A 108 10.11 -3.79 11.49
N ARG A 109 9.29 -3.52 10.48
CA ARG A 109 9.76 -3.32 9.10
C ARG A 109 10.48 -1.99 8.94
N LYS A 110 10.11 -0.97 9.70
CA LYS A 110 10.82 0.32 9.68
C LYS A 110 12.23 0.15 10.18
N ALA A 111 12.34 -0.55 11.30
CA ALA A 111 13.63 -0.95 11.83
C ALA A 111 14.40 -1.82 10.82
N HIS A 112 13.73 -2.69 10.03
CA HIS A 112 14.42 -3.51 9.02
C HIS A 112 14.95 -2.66 7.87
N LEU A 113 14.13 -1.76 7.37
CA LEU A 113 14.53 -0.83 6.34
C LEU A 113 15.68 0.07 6.79
N GLN A 114 15.71 0.47 8.07
CA GLN A 114 16.83 1.20 8.68
C GLN A 114 18.11 0.36 8.79
N ASP A 115 18.01 -0.90 9.22
CA ASP A 115 19.16 -1.81 9.27
C ASP A 115 19.72 -2.07 7.85
N ILE A 116 18.85 -2.20 6.84
CA ILE A 116 19.27 -2.29 5.43
C ILE A 116 19.97 -0.99 4.99
N CYS A 117 19.42 0.18 5.33
CA CYS A 117 20.11 1.45 5.04
C CYS A 117 21.52 1.48 5.65
N PHE A 118 21.66 1.03 6.91
CA PHE A 118 22.96 0.93 7.57
C PHE A 118 23.92 -0.01 6.83
N CYS A 119 23.47 -1.19 6.41
CA CYS A 119 24.30 -2.10 5.59
C CYS A 119 24.79 -1.42 4.31
N LEU A 120 23.90 -0.70 3.62
CA LEU A 120 24.24 -0.02 2.37
C LEU A 120 25.19 1.16 2.59
N ASP A 121 25.05 1.93 3.67
CA ASP A 121 26.02 2.97 4.03
C ASP A 121 27.39 2.37 4.35
N ALA A 122 27.43 1.26 5.10
CA ALA A 122 28.68 0.58 5.45
C ALA A 122 29.37 0.03 4.20
N TRP A 123 28.61 -0.55 3.26
CA TRP A 123 29.14 -0.94 1.95
C TRP A 123 29.70 0.27 1.19
N LEU A 124 28.94 1.37 1.07
CA LEU A 124 29.40 2.61 0.42
C LEU A 124 30.67 3.20 1.05
N ALA A 125 30.86 3.00 2.36
CA ALA A 125 32.04 3.44 3.08
C ALA A 125 33.25 2.49 2.93
N GLY A 126 33.09 1.37 2.23
CA GLY A 126 34.13 0.35 2.08
C GLY A 126 34.41 -0.45 3.36
N ALA A 127 33.43 -0.54 4.27
CA ALA A 127 33.58 -1.30 5.51
C ALA A 127 33.60 -2.82 5.27
N ASP A 128 34.16 -3.55 6.22
CA ASP A 128 34.12 -5.01 6.24
C ASP A 128 32.69 -5.50 6.60
N PRO A 129 32.12 -6.49 5.89
CA PRO A 129 30.78 -7.00 6.19
C PRO A 129 30.65 -7.57 7.61
N ALA A 130 31.73 -8.11 8.19
CA ALA A 130 31.72 -8.63 9.56
C ALA A 130 31.65 -7.53 10.62
N ASP A 131 32.21 -6.34 10.33
CA ASP A 131 32.08 -5.17 11.22
C ASP A 131 30.64 -4.65 11.20
N ALA A 132 30.04 -4.55 10.02
CA ALA A 132 28.64 -4.13 9.88
C ALA A 132 27.67 -5.12 10.55
N ALA A 133 27.90 -6.43 10.38
CA ALA A 133 27.09 -7.47 11.00
C ALA A 133 27.14 -7.40 12.53
N ARG A 134 28.33 -7.25 13.11
CA ARG A 134 28.52 -7.14 14.56
C ARG A 134 27.78 -5.95 15.16
N GLU A 135 27.81 -4.81 14.46
CA GLU A 135 27.08 -3.62 14.89
C GLU A 135 25.57 -3.86 14.86
N LEU A 136 25.06 -4.53 13.82
CA LEU A 136 23.64 -4.86 13.71
C LEU A 136 23.20 -5.91 14.72
N GLU A 137 24.00 -6.93 15.00
CA GLU A 137 23.73 -7.92 16.05
C GLU A 137 23.64 -7.26 17.44
N TRP A 138 24.46 -6.23 17.68
CA TRP A 138 24.39 -5.46 18.92
C TRP A 138 23.16 -4.54 18.99
N ARG A 139 22.80 -3.88 17.89
CA ARG A 139 21.69 -2.90 17.84
C ARG A 139 20.30 -3.51 17.64
N SER A 140 20.23 -4.68 17.03
CA SER A 140 18.99 -5.24 16.48
C SER A 140 18.54 -6.43 17.34
N PRO A 141 17.48 -6.29 18.16
CA PRO A 141 16.96 -7.40 19.00
C PRO A 141 16.23 -8.49 18.19
N ARG A 142 16.43 -8.53 16.87
CA ARG A 142 15.69 -9.37 15.94
C ARG A 142 16.45 -10.64 15.63
N LYS A 143 15.71 -11.71 15.37
CA LYS A 143 16.25 -13.02 14.95
C LYS A 143 16.61 -13.01 13.45
N ILE A 144 17.45 -12.07 13.04
CA ILE A 144 18.01 -12.01 11.68
C ILE A 144 19.48 -12.40 11.79
N ASP A 145 19.93 -13.29 10.91
CA ASP A 145 21.34 -13.65 10.80
C ASP A 145 22.07 -12.56 10.01
N TRP A 146 22.45 -11.49 10.70
CA TRP A 146 23.11 -10.32 10.10
C TRP A 146 24.48 -10.66 9.54
N THR A 147 25.20 -11.61 10.15
CA THR A 147 26.45 -12.14 9.61
C THR A 147 26.24 -12.66 8.19
N LYS A 148 25.22 -13.50 7.98
CA LYS A 148 24.88 -14.00 6.64
C LYS A 148 24.38 -12.89 5.71
N VAL A 149 23.47 -12.04 6.18
CA VAL A 149 22.89 -10.96 5.36
C VAL A 149 23.97 -9.99 4.84
N CYS A 150 24.88 -9.53 5.70
CA CYS A 150 25.97 -8.65 5.30
C CYS A 150 26.93 -9.33 4.33
N ALA A 151 27.34 -10.58 4.60
CA ALA A 151 28.22 -11.32 3.71
C ALA A 151 27.60 -11.52 2.31
N GLU A 152 26.32 -11.90 2.25
CA GLU A 152 25.63 -12.09 0.97
C GLU A 152 25.39 -10.76 0.25
N LEU A 153 25.02 -9.69 0.96
CA LEU A 153 24.85 -8.36 0.35
C LEU A 153 26.15 -7.85 -0.28
N TRP A 154 27.29 -7.95 0.41
CA TRP A 154 28.60 -7.55 -0.13
C TRP A 154 28.95 -8.38 -1.37
N ARG A 155 28.71 -9.70 -1.31
CA ARG A 155 28.92 -10.60 -2.45
C ARG A 155 28.02 -10.22 -3.64
N VAL A 156 26.78 -9.85 -3.38
CA VAL A 156 25.81 -9.45 -4.41
C VAL A 156 26.24 -8.15 -5.07
N LEU A 157 26.49 -7.10 -4.28
CA LEU A 157 26.88 -5.78 -4.80
C LEU A 157 28.26 -5.80 -5.49
N GLY A 158 29.16 -6.67 -5.01
CA GLY A 158 30.48 -6.86 -5.57
C GLY A 158 31.35 -5.63 -5.44
N THR A 159 32.30 -5.47 -6.37
CA THR A 159 33.27 -4.38 -6.34
C THR A 159 32.63 -3.03 -6.64
N HIS A 160 33.10 -2.00 -5.96
CA HIS A 160 32.75 -0.61 -6.20
C HIS A 160 33.02 -0.20 -7.65
N THR A 161 32.04 0.48 -8.22
CA THR A 161 32.16 1.24 -9.47
C THR A 161 31.42 2.54 -9.27
N GLU A 162 31.84 3.59 -9.97
CA GLU A 162 31.19 4.91 -9.83
C GLU A 162 29.68 4.84 -10.05
N TRP A 163 29.22 4.07 -11.04
CA TRP A 163 27.79 3.92 -11.29
C TRP A 163 27.08 3.18 -10.14
N ARG A 164 27.64 2.07 -9.62
CA ARG A 164 27.03 1.30 -8.53
C ARG A 164 26.90 2.13 -7.27
N ASP A 165 27.98 2.83 -6.91
CA ASP A 165 28.02 3.67 -5.72
C ASP A 165 26.93 4.73 -5.77
N LEU A 166 26.77 5.39 -6.92
CA LEU A 166 25.72 6.40 -7.12
C LEU A 166 24.30 5.80 -7.09
N VAL A 167 24.07 4.59 -7.63
CA VAL A 167 22.74 3.95 -7.56
C VAL A 167 22.41 3.55 -6.13
N VAL A 168 23.37 2.94 -5.42
CA VAL A 168 23.19 2.53 -4.03
C VAL A 168 22.96 3.76 -3.15
N GLU A 169 23.74 4.84 -3.34
CA GLU A 169 23.53 6.10 -2.64
C GLU A 169 22.13 6.67 -2.91
N ARG A 170 21.70 6.71 -4.18
CA ARG A 170 20.36 7.17 -4.57
C ARG A 170 19.27 6.32 -3.94
N LEU A 171 19.44 5.00 -3.88
CA LEU A 171 18.51 4.06 -3.25
C LEU A 171 18.41 4.35 -1.75
N VAL A 172 19.52 4.43 -1.03
CA VAL A 172 19.54 4.76 0.41
C VAL A 172 18.81 6.08 0.68
N MET A 173 18.99 7.10 -0.17
CA MET A 173 18.27 8.37 -0.05
C MET A 173 16.74 8.19 -0.20
N THR A 174 16.27 7.34 -1.14
CA THR A 174 14.84 6.98 -1.24
C THR A 174 14.36 6.29 0.01
N LEU A 175 15.07 5.24 0.46
CA LEU A 175 14.65 4.41 1.58
C LEU A 175 14.53 5.24 2.86
N ARG A 176 15.48 6.14 3.11
CA ARG A 176 15.41 7.10 4.23
C ARG A 176 14.22 8.06 4.10
N ALA A 177 13.89 8.51 2.89
CA ALA A 177 12.70 9.33 2.66
C ALA A 177 11.43 8.54 2.99
N ASP A 178 11.32 7.27 2.60
CA ASP A 178 10.13 6.45 2.87
C ASP A 178 9.97 6.06 4.32
N VAL A 179 11.07 5.70 5.00
CA VAL A 179 11.10 5.51 6.45
C VAL A 179 10.46 6.73 7.14
N LYS A 180 10.71 7.94 6.63
CA LYS A 180 10.20 9.18 7.20
C LYS A 180 8.82 9.61 6.73
N GLN A 181 8.47 9.37 5.46
CA GLN A 181 7.20 9.78 4.86
C GLN A 181 6.06 8.78 5.06
N GLY A 182 6.38 7.50 5.21
CA GLY A 182 5.37 6.46 5.39
C GLY A 182 4.56 6.70 6.67
N SER A 183 3.25 6.46 6.62
CA SER A 183 2.38 6.46 7.80
C SER A 183 2.34 5.05 8.39
N TRP A 184 3.22 4.75 9.35
CA TRP A 184 3.37 3.42 9.96
C TRP A 184 2.38 3.22 11.11
N ALA A 185 1.90 1.99 11.31
CA ALA A 185 0.91 1.70 12.36
C ALA A 185 1.47 2.08 13.75
N GLY A 186 0.84 3.06 14.41
CA GLY A 186 1.23 3.50 15.75
C GLY A 186 2.44 4.43 15.83
N ASP A 187 3.00 4.87 14.71
CA ASP A 187 4.26 5.65 14.68
C ASP A 187 4.05 7.17 14.64
N ARG A 188 2.84 7.68 14.37
CA ARG A 188 2.47 9.13 14.27
C ARG A 188 3.45 10.05 13.49
N GLY A 189 4.47 9.50 12.82
CA GLY A 189 5.62 10.22 12.30
C GLY A 189 6.65 10.69 13.34
N ASP A 190 6.50 10.35 14.64
CA ASP A 190 7.26 10.97 15.74
C ASP A 190 8.41 10.10 16.28
N ARG A 191 8.32 8.76 16.21
CA ARG A 191 9.34 7.87 16.81
C ARG A 191 10.68 7.86 16.09
N HIS A 192 10.68 8.25 14.82
CA HIS A 192 11.90 8.32 14.00
C HIS A 192 12.07 9.72 13.42
N GLY A 193 12.16 10.68 14.35
CA GLY A 193 12.29 12.11 14.10
C GLY A 193 13.49 12.55 13.22
N PRO A 194 13.74 13.87 13.17
CA PRO A 194 14.51 14.55 12.13
C PRO A 194 15.99 14.14 11.96
N ASP A 195 16.57 13.36 12.86
CA ASP A 195 18.03 13.31 13.08
C ASP A 195 18.90 12.60 12.01
N GLN A 196 18.32 12.08 10.92
CA GLN A 196 19.08 11.34 9.88
C GLN A 196 18.71 11.67 8.42
N PHE A 197 17.92 12.71 8.14
CA PHE A 197 17.54 13.04 6.75
C PHE A 197 18.00 14.45 6.37
N VAL A 198 18.70 14.52 5.24
CA VAL A 198 19.38 15.72 4.73
C VAL A 198 18.59 16.40 3.58
N GLY A 199 17.28 16.16 3.51
CA GLY A 199 16.39 16.78 2.52
C GLY A 199 15.43 17.79 3.16
N ALA A 200 14.80 18.61 2.31
CA ALA A 200 13.91 19.67 2.77
C ALA A 200 12.59 19.09 3.29
N ILE A 201 12.12 19.61 4.43
CA ILE A 201 10.81 19.27 4.97
C ILE A 201 9.78 20.17 4.27
N GLN A 202 8.84 19.59 3.53
CA GLN A 202 7.66 20.29 3.08
C GLN A 202 6.47 19.93 3.98
N VAL A 203 6.00 20.90 4.75
CA VAL A 203 4.69 20.80 5.41
C VAL A 203 3.65 21.07 4.33
N ARG A 204 3.12 20.03 3.71
CA ARG A 204 1.94 20.18 2.85
C ARG A 204 0.71 20.31 3.74
N GLN A 205 -0.26 21.12 3.33
CA GLN A 205 -1.59 21.02 3.91
C GLN A 205 -2.09 19.57 3.79
N PRO A 206 -2.83 19.06 4.79
CA PRO A 206 -3.33 17.70 4.77
C PRO A 206 -4.03 17.44 3.43
N SER A 207 -3.51 16.50 2.64
CA SER A 207 -4.25 16.02 1.48
C SER A 207 -5.46 15.27 2.00
N SER A 208 -6.55 15.26 1.24
CA SER A 208 -7.82 14.56 1.54
C SER A 208 -7.69 13.04 1.80
N SER A 209 -6.49 12.48 1.68
CA SER A 209 -6.12 11.14 2.13
C SER A 209 -5.92 11.15 3.65
N ALA A 210 -6.71 10.38 4.38
CA ALA A 210 -6.82 10.33 5.86
C ALA A 210 -5.56 9.92 6.66
N SER A 211 -4.36 10.24 6.19
CA SER A 211 -3.21 10.38 7.07
C SER A 211 -3.31 11.71 7.82
N PRO A 212 -2.86 11.79 9.09
CA PRO A 212 -2.56 13.07 9.72
C PRO A 212 -1.63 13.89 8.80
N SER A 213 -1.46 15.18 9.06
CA SER A 213 -0.46 16.00 8.37
C SER A 213 0.94 15.42 8.54
N VAL A 214 1.31 14.45 7.71
CA VAL A 214 2.66 13.89 7.67
C VAL A 214 3.47 14.83 6.80
N ALA A 215 4.48 15.45 7.39
CA ALA A 215 5.43 16.24 6.62
C ALA A 215 6.00 15.35 5.50
N ARG A 216 5.85 15.78 4.25
CA ARG A 216 6.50 15.08 3.14
C ARG A 216 7.93 15.59 3.03
N TYR A 217 8.86 14.64 2.96
CA TYR A 217 10.29 14.91 2.92
C TYR A 217 10.76 14.99 1.47
N ASP A 218 10.91 16.19 0.94
CA ASP A 218 11.30 16.39 -0.46
C ASP A 218 12.82 16.15 -0.63
N THR A 219 13.17 14.96 -1.13
CA THR A 219 14.54 14.61 -1.52
C THR A 219 15.04 15.47 -2.68
N GLY A 220 14.15 15.91 -3.57
CA GLY A 220 14.45 16.69 -4.78
C GLY A 220 15.05 18.06 -4.53
N ARG A 221 15.01 18.56 -3.28
CA ARG A 221 15.63 19.82 -2.88
C ARG A 221 16.96 19.66 -2.14
N SER A 222 17.40 18.44 -1.85
CA SER A 222 18.70 18.22 -1.20
C SER A 222 19.82 18.48 -2.21
N PRO A 223 20.80 19.37 -1.93
CA PRO A 223 21.94 19.59 -2.81
C PRO A 223 22.74 18.31 -3.08
N ARG A 224 22.81 17.41 -2.09
CA ARG A 224 23.44 16.09 -2.24
C ARG A 224 22.66 15.24 -3.26
N PHE A 225 21.34 15.23 -3.17
CA PHE A 225 20.48 14.47 -4.08
C PHE A 225 20.62 14.96 -5.52
N MET A 226 20.57 16.28 -5.72
CA MET A 226 20.74 16.88 -7.04
C MET A 226 22.11 16.58 -7.64
N ARG A 227 23.17 16.56 -6.83
CA ARG A 227 24.51 16.16 -7.30
C ARG A 227 24.56 14.69 -7.70
N VAL A 228 23.99 13.80 -6.90
CA VAL A 228 23.92 12.36 -7.21
C VAL A 228 23.13 12.13 -8.49
N LEU A 229 21.96 12.77 -8.65
CA LEU A 229 21.17 12.69 -9.88
C LEU A 229 21.91 13.22 -11.10
N ALA A 230 22.53 14.40 -11.00
CA ALA A 230 23.29 14.97 -12.10
C ALA A 230 24.49 14.08 -12.49
N ARG A 231 25.15 13.45 -11.51
CA ARG A 231 26.24 12.53 -11.79
C ARG A 231 25.75 11.22 -12.40
N LEU A 232 24.65 10.66 -11.89
CA LEU A 232 23.96 9.53 -12.51
C LEU A 232 23.64 9.85 -13.97
N ASP A 233 23.07 11.01 -14.29
CA ASP A 233 22.74 11.38 -15.66
C ASP A 233 23.96 11.45 -16.60
N ALA A 234 25.15 11.74 -16.06
CA ALA A 234 26.39 11.76 -16.80
C ALA A 234 27.00 10.37 -17.03
N VAL A 235 26.82 9.44 -16.09
CA VAL A 235 27.44 8.11 -16.13
C VAL A 235 26.47 6.98 -16.47
N TRP A 236 25.16 7.24 -16.43
CA TRP A 236 24.12 6.26 -16.70
C TRP A 236 24.10 5.93 -18.19
N PRO A 237 24.11 4.64 -18.57
CA PRO A 237 23.99 4.24 -19.95
C PRO A 237 22.71 4.81 -20.59
N ARG A 238 22.85 5.69 -21.60
CA ARG A 238 21.73 6.36 -22.30
C ARG A 238 20.74 5.39 -22.94
N THR A 239 21.11 4.12 -23.08
CA THR A 239 20.31 3.04 -23.66
C THR A 239 19.22 2.50 -22.73
N LEU A 240 19.12 2.96 -21.47
CA LEU A 240 18.22 2.35 -20.47
C LEU A 240 17.34 3.35 -19.67
N PRO A 241 16.47 4.14 -20.32
CA PRO A 241 15.53 5.04 -19.64
C PRO A 241 14.49 4.32 -18.75
N SER A 242 14.08 3.10 -19.14
CA SER A 242 13.10 2.30 -18.40
C SER A 242 13.60 1.80 -17.05
N HIS A 243 14.91 1.56 -16.92
CA HIS A 243 15.51 1.16 -15.65
C HIS A 243 15.61 2.31 -14.66
N ARG A 244 15.85 3.54 -15.14
CA ARG A 244 15.85 4.75 -14.31
C ARG A 244 14.50 4.93 -13.59
N ARG A 245 13.39 4.64 -14.28
CA ARG A 245 12.04 4.66 -13.68
C ARG A 245 11.89 3.71 -12.49
N ILE A 246 12.59 2.57 -12.43
CA ILE A 246 12.50 1.65 -11.27
C ILE A 246 13.02 2.33 -9.99
N PHE A 247 14.01 3.22 -10.13
CA PHE A 247 14.62 3.96 -9.02
C PHE A 247 13.88 5.28 -8.72
N GLU A 248 13.11 5.81 -9.67
CA GLU A 248 12.39 7.09 -9.57
C GLU A 248 10.90 6.93 -9.24
N GLU A 249 10.24 5.92 -9.80
CA GLU A 249 8.82 5.58 -9.65
C GLU A 249 8.64 4.51 -8.56
N TRP A 250 9.39 4.67 -7.47
CA TRP A 250 9.27 3.83 -6.29
C TRP A 250 7.92 4.11 -5.59
N TRP A 251 7.07 3.09 -5.50
CA TRP A 251 5.78 3.15 -4.81
C TRP A 251 5.74 2.10 -3.70
N PRO A 252 6.06 2.45 -2.44
CA PRO A 252 6.10 1.49 -1.36
C PRO A 252 4.67 1.20 -0.91
N CYS A 253 3.98 0.31 -1.61
CA CYS A 253 2.97 -0.44 -0.92
C CYS A 253 3.70 -1.34 0.09
N ALA A 254 3.41 -1.12 1.36
CA ALA A 254 4.07 -1.69 2.53
C ALA A 254 4.51 -3.16 2.45
N PRO A 255 3.75 -4.08 1.79
CA PRO A 255 4.06 -5.50 1.82
C PRO A 255 5.24 -5.94 0.96
N LYS A 256 5.55 -5.21 -0.12
CA LYS A 256 6.53 -5.63 -1.15
C LYS A 256 7.86 -4.91 -1.10
N SER A 257 7.95 -3.81 -0.36
CA SER A 257 9.11 -2.91 -0.40
C SER A 257 10.43 -3.63 -0.15
N LEU A 258 10.49 -4.54 0.83
CA LEU A 258 11.73 -5.24 1.19
C LEU A 258 12.22 -6.25 0.12
N ARG A 259 11.30 -7.04 -0.47
CA ARG A 259 11.65 -7.96 -1.56
C ARG A 259 11.93 -7.23 -2.86
N PHE A 260 11.28 -6.09 -3.07
CA PHE A 260 11.60 -5.21 -4.18
C PHE A 260 13.01 -4.60 -4.01
N ILE A 261 13.40 -4.16 -2.81
CA ILE A 261 14.77 -3.69 -2.51
C ILE A 261 15.79 -4.79 -2.77
N GLU A 262 15.55 -5.98 -2.25
CA GLU A 262 16.44 -7.13 -2.45
C GLU A 262 16.66 -7.40 -3.95
N ARG A 263 15.59 -7.35 -4.74
CA ARG A 263 15.65 -7.48 -6.20
C ARG A 263 16.40 -6.32 -6.86
N MET A 264 16.19 -5.08 -6.44
CA MET A 264 16.94 -3.93 -6.96
C MET A 264 18.44 -4.08 -6.71
N LEU A 265 18.81 -4.48 -5.49
CA LEU A 265 20.21 -4.70 -5.11
C LEU A 265 20.83 -5.87 -5.90
N TRP A 266 20.07 -6.94 -6.16
CA TRP A 266 20.49 -8.02 -7.06
C TRP A 266 20.80 -7.52 -8.47
N VAL A 267 19.91 -6.71 -9.04
CA VAL A 267 20.07 -6.12 -10.38
C VAL A 267 21.26 -5.15 -10.44
N ILE A 268 21.48 -4.34 -9.39
CA ILE A 268 22.68 -3.49 -9.25
C ILE A 268 23.95 -4.36 -9.21
N GLY A 269 23.93 -5.44 -8.41
CA GLY A 269 25.07 -6.34 -8.25
C GLY A 269 25.55 -6.97 -9.55
N ARG A 270 24.63 -7.55 -10.32
CA ARG A 270 24.94 -8.20 -11.61
C ARG A 270 25.53 -7.26 -12.66
N GLY A 271 25.33 -5.96 -12.51
CA GLY A 271 25.78 -4.98 -13.51
C GLY A 271 25.05 -5.11 -14.85
N GLU A 272 23.93 -5.82 -14.90
CA GLU A 272 23.13 -6.04 -16.11
C GLU A 272 22.31 -4.81 -16.52
N LEU A 273 22.21 -3.83 -15.62
CA LEU A 273 21.86 -2.45 -15.97
C LEU A 273 22.89 -1.80 -16.90
N ALA A 274 24.06 -2.41 -17.15
CA ALA A 274 25.01 -1.95 -18.16
C ALA A 274 24.95 -2.78 -19.46
N SER A 275 24.26 -3.93 -19.47
CA SER A 275 24.26 -4.87 -20.62
C SER A 275 23.20 -4.60 -21.69
N GLY A 276 22.39 -3.54 -21.55
CA GLY A 276 21.51 -3.04 -22.63
C GLY A 276 20.24 -3.85 -22.90
N THR A 277 19.94 -4.86 -22.09
CA THR A 277 18.72 -5.68 -22.15
C THR A 277 17.49 -4.83 -21.78
N SER A 278 16.57 -4.65 -22.71
CA SER A 278 15.57 -3.57 -22.70
C SER A 278 14.29 -3.86 -21.91
N ASP A 279 14.08 -5.07 -21.39
CA ASP A 279 12.86 -5.42 -20.66
C ASP A 279 13.08 -5.54 -19.16
N TRP A 280 12.92 -4.41 -18.46
CA TRP A 280 12.95 -4.35 -17.00
C TRP A 280 11.94 -5.30 -16.32
N ARG A 281 10.85 -5.68 -17.02
CA ARG A 281 9.82 -6.56 -16.47
C ARG A 281 10.28 -8.00 -16.40
N ALA A 282 11.14 -8.44 -17.31
CA ALA A 282 11.78 -9.75 -17.24
C ALA A 282 12.57 -9.90 -15.94
N TYR A 283 13.31 -8.85 -15.53
CA TYR A 283 14.03 -8.83 -14.26
C TYR A 283 13.13 -8.87 -13.02
N LEU A 284 11.91 -8.34 -13.11
CA LEU A 284 10.91 -8.48 -12.05
C LEU A 284 10.36 -9.90 -11.92
N ALA A 285 10.38 -10.68 -13.00
CA ALA A 285 9.90 -12.06 -13.02
C ALA A 285 10.94 -13.08 -12.55
N GLU A 286 12.23 -12.74 -12.57
CA GLU A 286 13.31 -13.64 -12.15
C GLU A 286 13.21 -14.07 -10.68
N GLU A 287 13.71 -15.25 -10.38
CA GLU A 287 13.86 -15.69 -9.00
C GLU A 287 15.11 -15.04 -8.40
N VAL A 288 14.94 -14.30 -7.30
CA VAL A 288 16.04 -13.60 -6.60
C VAL A 288 16.36 -14.38 -5.33
N PRO A 289 17.65 -14.67 -5.06
CA PRO A 289 18.04 -15.28 -3.79
C PRO A 289 17.59 -14.38 -2.63
N GLY A 290 17.01 -14.97 -1.59
CA GLY A 290 16.52 -14.23 -0.42
C GLY A 290 17.63 -13.73 0.52
N PHE A 291 18.61 -13.00 -0.01
CA PHE A 291 19.85 -12.65 0.69
C PHE A 291 19.71 -11.57 1.78
N LEU A 292 18.65 -10.77 1.75
CA LEU A 292 18.31 -9.87 2.84
C LEU A 292 17.44 -10.57 3.91
N GLN A 293 17.09 -11.84 3.71
CA GLN A 293 16.16 -12.59 4.57
C GLN A 293 14.85 -11.83 4.78
N CYS A 294 14.42 -11.11 3.74
CA CYS A 294 13.17 -10.38 3.74
C CYS A 294 12.01 -11.38 3.65
N GLU A 295 11.22 -11.50 4.71
CA GLU A 295 9.96 -12.22 4.63
C GLU A 295 8.96 -11.42 3.77
N ASP A 296 8.34 -12.09 2.79
CA ASP A 296 7.13 -11.57 2.18
C ASP A 296 6.08 -11.41 3.26
N THR A 297 5.40 -10.30 3.18
CA THR A 297 4.78 -9.73 4.37
C THR A 297 3.34 -9.34 4.06
N TYR A 298 2.84 -9.90 2.96
CA TYR A 298 1.42 -10.15 2.76
C TYR A 298 0.89 -10.92 3.98
N PRO A 299 -0.36 -10.69 4.39
CA PRO A 299 -1.05 -11.70 5.16
C PRO A 299 -0.91 -13.01 4.39
N ASP A 300 -0.71 -14.11 5.12
CA ASP A 300 -0.69 -15.44 4.52
C ASP A 300 -1.82 -15.53 3.48
N GLN A 301 -1.45 -15.67 2.20
CA GLN A 301 -2.40 -15.57 1.10
C GLN A 301 -3.47 -16.65 1.23
N HIS A 302 -3.11 -17.80 1.80
CA HIS A 302 -4.04 -18.86 2.12
C HIS A 302 -5.04 -18.42 3.21
N SER A 303 -4.56 -17.91 4.33
CA SER A 303 -5.41 -17.34 5.38
C SER A 303 -6.28 -16.19 4.87
N ALA A 304 -5.77 -15.31 4.01
CA ALA A 304 -6.54 -14.23 3.41
C ALA A 304 -7.64 -14.76 2.48
N ALA A 305 -7.33 -15.77 1.66
CA ALA A 305 -8.29 -16.44 0.77
C ALA A 305 -9.38 -17.20 1.54
N LEU A 306 -9.07 -17.73 2.74
CA LEU A 306 -10.06 -18.35 3.63
C LEU A 306 -10.89 -17.29 4.37
N TRP A 307 -10.25 -16.22 4.82
CA TRP A 307 -10.89 -15.15 5.60
C TRP A 307 -11.87 -14.32 4.76
N TRP A 308 -11.51 -14.01 3.51
CA TRP A 308 -12.26 -13.07 2.67
C TRP A 308 -13.71 -13.51 2.37
N PRO A 309 -13.99 -14.75 1.90
CA PRO A 309 -15.36 -15.21 1.68
C PRO A 309 -16.19 -15.20 2.97
N ALA A 310 -15.59 -15.61 4.10
CA ALA A 310 -16.25 -15.59 5.39
C ALA A 310 -16.59 -14.15 5.83
N PHE A 311 -15.67 -13.22 5.65
CA PHE A 311 -15.88 -11.80 5.92
C PHE A 311 -17.05 -11.23 5.11
N CYS A 312 -17.06 -11.45 3.79
CA CYS A 312 -18.13 -11.00 2.90
C CYS A 312 -19.49 -11.61 3.28
N ALA A 313 -19.54 -12.91 3.58
CA ALA A 313 -20.76 -13.59 4.00
C ALA A 313 -21.35 -13.03 5.29
N VAL A 314 -20.50 -12.71 6.28
CA VAL A 314 -20.95 -12.12 7.55
C VAL A 314 -21.49 -10.70 7.35
N LEU A 315 -20.86 -9.89 6.51
CA LEU A 315 -21.39 -8.57 6.15
C LEU A 315 -22.73 -8.66 5.41
N ASP A 316 -22.85 -9.63 4.50
CA ASP A 316 -24.10 -9.88 3.78
C ASP A 316 -25.25 -10.25 4.74
N ALA A 317 -25.00 -11.17 5.68
CA ALA A 317 -25.99 -11.56 6.68
C ALA A 317 -26.35 -10.40 7.63
N TRP A 318 -25.35 -9.68 8.15
CA TRP A 318 -25.57 -8.58 9.09
C TRP A 318 -26.43 -7.46 8.48
N TRP A 319 -26.14 -7.05 7.24
CA TRP A 319 -26.90 -5.95 6.63
C TRP A 319 -28.36 -6.33 6.36
N ARG A 320 -28.62 -7.60 6.01
CA ARG A 320 -29.98 -8.15 5.82
C ARG A 320 -30.72 -8.41 7.14
N GLY A 321 -30.02 -8.36 8.28
CA GLY A 321 -30.59 -8.77 9.57
C GLY A 321 -30.76 -10.28 9.70
N GLU A 322 -30.00 -11.07 8.93
CA GLU A 322 -29.97 -12.51 9.02
C GLU A 322 -28.99 -12.96 10.12
N ASN A 323 -29.28 -14.09 10.76
CA ASN A 323 -28.34 -14.71 11.70
C ASN A 323 -27.14 -15.28 10.93
N ALA A 324 -25.98 -14.62 11.02
CA ALA A 324 -24.74 -15.19 10.49
C ALA A 324 -24.35 -16.42 11.32
N ALA A 325 -23.91 -17.49 10.66
CA ALA A 325 -23.41 -18.69 11.33
C ALA A 325 -22.28 -18.33 12.33
N ALA A 326 -22.37 -18.88 13.55
CA ALA A 326 -21.57 -18.51 14.72
C ALA A 326 -20.12 -19.04 14.68
N SER A 327 -19.38 -18.78 13.60
CA SER A 327 -17.93 -18.99 13.62
C SER A 327 -17.25 -17.93 14.51
N PRO A 328 -16.11 -18.23 15.16
CA PRO A 328 -15.34 -17.25 15.92
C PRO A 328 -14.96 -16.01 15.09
N ALA A 329 -14.66 -16.20 13.79
CA ALA A 329 -14.39 -15.12 12.85
C ALA A 329 -15.63 -14.23 12.62
N ALA A 330 -16.81 -14.83 12.50
CA ALA A 330 -18.07 -14.09 12.38
C ALA A 330 -18.37 -13.27 13.65
N GLN A 331 -18.18 -13.86 14.84
CA GLN A 331 -18.37 -13.14 16.11
C GLN A 331 -17.41 -11.94 16.25
N GLY A 332 -16.15 -12.09 15.82
CA GLY A 332 -15.20 -10.98 15.79
C GLY A 332 -15.61 -9.82 14.87
N ILE A 333 -16.31 -10.11 13.77
CA ILE A 333 -16.84 -9.10 12.83
C ILE A 333 -18.10 -8.44 13.40
N LEU A 334 -19.05 -9.25 13.89
CA LEU A 334 -20.33 -8.77 14.42
C LEU A 334 -20.16 -7.87 15.64
N SER A 335 -19.27 -8.24 16.57
CA SER A 335 -18.97 -7.45 17.77
C SER A 335 -18.44 -6.05 17.46
N ARG A 336 -17.79 -5.85 16.31
CA ARG A 336 -17.28 -4.54 15.88
C ARG A 336 -18.35 -3.62 15.32
N LEU A 337 -19.39 -4.18 14.69
CA LEU A 337 -20.50 -3.40 14.11
C LEU A 337 -21.54 -2.99 15.16
N GLY A 338 -21.70 -3.80 16.20
CA GLY A 338 -22.72 -3.61 17.23
C GLY A 338 -24.13 -3.66 16.66
N GLU A 339 -25.07 -3.03 17.38
CA GLU A 339 -26.49 -3.02 16.98
C GLU A 339 -26.71 -2.23 15.68
N PRO A 340 -27.57 -2.74 14.77
CA PRO A 340 -27.88 -2.09 13.51
C PRO A 340 -28.84 -0.90 13.70
N ASP A 341 -28.61 0.15 12.91
CA ASP A 341 -29.53 1.25 12.67
C ASP A 341 -29.52 1.59 11.16
N ASP A 342 -30.44 2.44 10.71
CA ASP A 342 -30.59 2.76 9.28
C ASP A 342 -29.32 3.33 8.65
N THR A 343 -28.58 4.16 9.40
CA THR A 343 -27.33 4.77 8.93
C THR A 343 -26.20 3.74 8.85
N LYS A 344 -26.06 2.88 9.86
CA LYS A 344 -25.07 1.79 9.83
C LYS A 344 -25.37 0.79 8.73
N ARG A 345 -26.64 0.42 8.53
CA ARG A 345 -27.06 -0.45 7.42
C ARG A 345 -26.70 0.15 6.07
N TRP A 346 -26.94 1.46 5.89
CA TRP A 346 -26.54 2.18 4.68
C TRP A 346 -25.01 2.15 4.48
N LEU A 347 -24.22 2.45 5.52
CA LEU A 347 -22.75 2.40 5.45
C LEU A 347 -22.20 1.01 5.14
N VAL A 348 -22.74 -0.04 5.77
CA VAL A 348 -22.32 -1.43 5.50
C VAL A 348 -22.69 -1.83 4.08
N ARG A 349 -23.88 -1.45 3.59
CA ARG A 349 -24.31 -1.71 2.22
C ARG A 349 -23.41 -1.01 1.20
N LEU A 350 -23.12 0.28 1.43
CA LEU A 350 -22.21 1.09 0.63
C LEU A 350 -20.80 0.47 0.58
N TYR A 351 -20.26 0.11 1.75
CA TYR A 351 -18.94 -0.49 1.86
C TYR A 351 -18.86 -1.84 1.14
N ARG A 352 -19.86 -2.71 1.34
CA ARG A 352 -19.96 -4.01 0.68
C ARG A 352 -19.98 -3.87 -0.84
N HIS A 353 -20.77 -2.94 -1.36
CA HIS A 353 -20.83 -2.68 -2.80
C HIS A 353 -19.50 -2.21 -3.35
N LYS A 354 -18.83 -1.28 -2.64
CA LYS A 354 -17.47 -0.85 -3.00
C LYS A 354 -16.50 -2.03 -3.07
N LEU A 355 -16.51 -2.93 -2.06
CA LEU A 355 -15.63 -4.11 -2.06
C LEU A 355 -15.91 -5.02 -3.25
N ARG A 356 -17.17 -5.25 -3.60
CA ARG A 356 -17.55 -6.05 -4.78
C ARG A 356 -17.03 -5.42 -6.08
N LEU A 357 -17.16 -4.11 -6.23
CA LEU A 357 -16.63 -3.41 -7.40
C LEU A 357 -15.10 -3.48 -7.47
N LEU A 358 -14.40 -3.35 -6.34
CA LEU A 358 -12.95 -3.53 -6.29
C LEU A 358 -12.51 -4.96 -6.63
N GLU A 359 -13.28 -5.96 -6.21
CA GLU A 359 -13.01 -7.36 -6.52
C GLU A 359 -13.26 -7.68 -8.00
N SER A 360 -14.39 -7.25 -8.56
CA SER A 360 -14.76 -7.53 -9.95
C SER A 360 -13.91 -6.78 -10.97
N ASN A 361 -13.42 -5.59 -10.63
CA ASN A 361 -12.51 -4.79 -11.47
C ASN A 361 -11.05 -4.99 -11.10
N GLY A 362 -10.81 -5.87 -10.13
CA GLY A 362 -9.50 -6.11 -9.57
C GLY A 362 -8.52 -6.76 -10.53
N GLU A 363 -8.92 -7.31 -11.68
CA GLU A 363 -8.01 -8.06 -12.58
C GLU A 363 -6.73 -7.32 -13.00
N GLN A 364 -6.75 -5.97 -13.03
CA GLN A 364 -5.55 -5.16 -13.27
C GLN A 364 -4.59 -5.10 -12.06
N PHE A 365 -5.06 -5.43 -10.84
CA PHE A 365 -4.29 -5.35 -9.59
C PHE A 365 -4.25 -6.64 -8.73
N THR A 366 -5.15 -7.61 -8.95
CA THR A 366 -5.28 -8.88 -8.19
C THR A 366 -4.28 -9.95 -8.61
N ARG A 367 -3.58 -9.76 -9.75
CA ARG A 367 -2.46 -10.61 -10.18
C ARG A 367 -1.29 -10.65 -9.19
N LEU A 368 -1.25 -9.70 -8.26
CA LEU A 368 -0.26 -9.67 -7.19
C LEU A 368 -0.61 -10.60 -6.02
N VAL A 369 -1.82 -11.18 -5.95
CA VAL A 369 -2.35 -11.83 -4.74
C VAL A 369 -3.07 -13.17 -4.98
N ARG A 370 -3.59 -13.47 -6.18
CA ARG A 370 -4.13 -14.82 -6.44
C ARG A 370 -2.99 -15.80 -6.69
N ALA A 371 -2.90 -16.83 -5.84
CA ALA A 371 -2.11 -18.01 -6.16
C ALA A 371 -2.67 -18.63 -7.43
N ASP A 372 -1.84 -18.84 -8.44
CA ASP A 372 -2.18 -19.46 -9.72
C ASP A 372 -2.46 -20.99 -9.60
N GLY A 373 -2.85 -21.46 -8.41
CA GLY A 373 -2.99 -22.88 -8.10
C GLY A 373 -1.67 -23.65 -8.03
N THR A 374 -0.51 -23.04 -8.33
CA THR A 374 0.79 -23.72 -8.31
C THR A 374 1.56 -23.53 -7.00
N GLY A 375 1.02 -22.75 -6.05
CA GLY A 375 1.73 -22.36 -4.83
C GLY A 375 2.84 -21.34 -5.07
N ARG A 376 3.02 -20.85 -6.30
CA ARG A 376 3.97 -19.78 -6.61
C ARG A 376 3.40 -18.43 -6.18
N ARG A 377 4.23 -17.66 -5.47
CA ARG A 377 3.89 -16.33 -4.95
C ARG A 377 3.70 -15.39 -6.14
N GLY A 378 2.56 -14.71 -6.18
CA GLY A 378 2.08 -13.91 -7.31
C GLY A 378 3.17 -13.15 -8.08
N HIS A 379 3.46 -13.62 -9.29
CA HIS A 379 4.22 -12.87 -10.26
C HIS A 379 3.35 -11.71 -10.73
N GLY A 380 3.75 -10.49 -10.37
CA GLY A 380 3.11 -9.28 -10.87
C GLY A 380 3.34 -9.16 -12.37
N ARG A 381 2.38 -9.63 -13.17
CA ARG A 381 2.30 -9.26 -14.58
C ARG A 381 1.53 -7.95 -14.67
N ILE A 382 2.27 -6.84 -14.73
CA ILE A 382 1.73 -5.53 -15.11
C ILE A 382 1.39 -5.66 -16.59
N ASP A 383 0.10 -5.76 -16.92
CA ASP A 383 -0.32 -5.73 -18.31
C ASP A 383 -0.17 -4.34 -18.91
N ASN A 384 0.16 -4.33 -20.19
CA ASN A 384 0.32 -3.14 -21.00
C ASN A 384 -1.06 -2.57 -21.33
N ASP A 385 -1.49 -1.54 -20.61
CA ASP A 385 -2.43 -0.55 -21.13
C ASP A 385 -1.91 0.86 -20.82
#